data_AF-A0A955IXA0-F1
#
_entry.id   AF-A0A955IXA0-F1
#
_cell.length_a   1.000
_cell.length_b   1.000
_cell.length_c   1.000
_cell.angle_alpha   90.00
_cell.angle_beta   90.00
_cell.angle_gamma   90.00
#
_symmetry.space_group_name_H-M   'P 1'
#
loop_
_entity.id
_entity.type
_entity.pdbx_description
1 polymer ?
#
loop_
_entity_poly.entity_id
_entity_poly.type
_entity_poly.pdbx_seq_one_letter_code
_entity_poly.pdbx_strand_id
1 'polypeptide(L)'
;MTKQRKLKDLIRARMEKTGERYSTARLRILLSGVGSGGLELHQAAGYLFSPGICRDTGAATNFLRALGVRDSATGEPLSEALVTGLSGGVGFLYMVFEYTGLPPMLSVLMRYDTSADQFVIGGLKRLGLDLEIKETTSAKAAEKSLEEAIGAGCPALCVVDSVTLTDSLMPAMLKGMVPTVVTVTGEQGGELLIDTGSIGPVRVSRHEFAAARAAFKKGKHRMVTLRGNPDLADLAGAINGAIAGTADRYTNAPYKGYASNFGLAGMEKWHRLLTDPKDKKGWAKLFPDNQAACLGLRRAYMGIHHEMTPPGGGRGVYAAFLRQSAEITGNDRYLLAADAFDAAGERWGAIEDAIASCGVLDVASGCGLLDEYGALLDAQQDTRVPAVTDLKGRLDALTASSELDHARALEIYSDLAGMLGEAIKCEKAAHQRLLDALN
;
A
#
# COMPACT_ATOMS: atom_id res chain seq x y z
N MET A 1 22.68 26.84 8.53
CA MET A 1 21.88 25.79 9.21
C MET A 1 20.56 25.66 8.49
N THR A 2 20.33 24.56 7.77
CA THR A 2 19.04 24.28 7.13
C THR A 2 18.03 23.95 8.23
N LYS A 3 16.94 24.71 8.35
CA LYS A 3 15.90 24.46 9.35
C LYS A 3 15.16 23.17 8.96
N GLN A 4 15.30 22.12 9.77
CA GLN A 4 14.46 20.92 9.65
C GLN A 4 12.99 21.32 9.86
N ARG A 5 12.11 20.78 9.03
CA ARG A 5 10.67 20.99 9.01
C ARG A 5 9.97 19.68 9.34
N LYS A 6 8.78 19.78 9.92
CA LYS A 6 7.92 18.61 10.15
C LYS A 6 7.28 18.19 8.84
N LEU A 7 7.05 16.89 8.63
CA LEU A 7 6.43 16.36 7.41
C LEU A 7 5.12 17.10 7.07
N LYS A 8 4.29 17.32 8.10
CA LYS A 8 3.01 18.02 7.99
C LYS A 8 3.15 19.45 7.42
N ASP A 9 4.22 20.16 7.76
CA ASP A 9 4.47 21.52 7.28
C ASP A 9 4.90 21.52 5.82
N LEU A 10 5.72 20.54 5.41
CA LEU A 10 6.13 20.34 4.02
C LEU A 10 4.93 20.01 3.14
N ILE A 11 4.06 19.10 3.60
CA ILE A 11 2.85 18.72 2.87
C ILE A 11 1.91 19.91 2.72
N ARG A 12 1.61 20.63 3.81
CA ARG A 12 0.75 21.82 3.77
C ARG A 12 1.28 22.91 2.85
N ALA A 13 2.58 23.20 2.92
CA ALA A 13 3.21 24.19 2.03
C ALA A 13 3.10 23.78 0.55
N ARG A 14 3.19 22.48 0.24
CA ARG A 14 2.98 21.97 -1.11
C ARG A 14 1.51 22.11 -1.53
N MET A 15 0.57 21.66 -0.71
CA MET A 15 -0.87 21.78 -0.97
C MET A 15 -1.27 23.23 -1.26
N GLU A 16 -0.79 24.19 -0.46
CA GLU A 16 -1.05 25.62 -0.68
C GLU A 16 -0.48 26.12 -2.02
N LYS A 17 0.69 25.62 -2.42
CA LYS A 17 1.36 25.99 -3.66
C LYS A 17 0.72 25.35 -4.91
N THR A 18 0.24 24.11 -4.81
CA THR A 18 -0.15 23.29 -5.98
C THR A 18 -1.64 23.02 -6.08
N GLY A 19 -2.40 23.20 -5.00
CA GLY A 19 -3.80 22.78 -4.91
C GLY A 19 -4.00 21.26 -4.80
N GLU A 20 -2.92 20.48 -4.64
CA GLU A 20 -3.02 19.02 -4.53
C GLU A 20 -3.70 18.58 -3.22
N ARG A 21 -4.35 17.41 -3.26
CA ARG A 21 -4.81 16.69 -2.06
C ARG A 21 -3.62 16.28 -1.18
N TYR A 22 -3.88 16.08 0.11
CA TYR A 22 -2.86 15.75 1.11
C TYR A 22 -1.98 14.56 0.72
N SER A 23 -2.59 13.45 0.34
CA SER A 23 -1.94 12.19 -0.07
C SER A 23 -1.05 12.34 -1.30
N THR A 24 -1.48 13.14 -2.29
CA THR A 24 -0.69 13.43 -3.50
C THR A 24 0.50 14.31 -3.14
N ALA A 25 0.29 15.36 -2.36
CA ALA A 25 1.37 16.21 -1.87
C ALA A 25 2.37 15.42 -1.01
N ARG A 26 1.88 14.55 -0.13
CA ARG A 26 2.69 13.61 0.68
C ARG A 26 3.54 12.69 -0.19
N LEU A 27 2.93 12.03 -1.17
CA LEU A 27 3.65 11.14 -2.09
C LEU A 27 4.79 11.88 -2.79
N ARG A 28 4.54 13.09 -3.30
CA ARG A 28 5.55 13.90 -3.99
C ARG A 28 6.71 14.29 -3.08
N ILE A 29 6.42 14.64 -1.82
CA ILE A 29 7.46 14.96 -0.82
C ILE A 29 8.31 13.73 -0.48
N LEU A 30 7.69 12.56 -0.29
CA LEU A 30 8.42 11.33 0.03
C LEU A 30 9.24 10.81 -1.16
N LEU A 31 8.73 10.91 -2.39
CA LEU A 31 9.46 10.52 -3.61
C LEU A 31 10.63 11.45 -3.94
N SER A 32 10.54 12.74 -3.63
CA SER A 32 11.67 13.67 -3.81
C SER A 32 12.85 13.40 -2.87
N GLY A 33 12.71 12.42 -1.98
CA GLY A 33 13.72 12.03 -1.02
C GLY A 33 13.63 12.84 0.28
N VAL A 34 13.72 12.12 1.39
CA VAL A 34 13.93 12.69 2.73
C VAL A 34 15.37 13.23 2.88
N GLY A 35 16.28 12.82 1.98
CA GLY A 35 17.71 13.09 2.02
C GLY A 35 18.15 14.54 1.78
N SER A 36 17.27 15.44 1.34
CA SER A 36 17.60 16.88 1.23
C SER A 36 17.40 17.61 2.58
N GLY A 37 17.99 17.08 3.67
CA GLY A 37 18.28 17.79 4.93
C GLY A 37 17.12 18.53 5.63
N GLY A 38 15.87 18.25 5.28
CA GLY A 38 14.74 19.10 5.62
C GLY A 38 13.66 18.43 6.47
N LEU A 39 13.68 17.11 6.66
CA LEU A 39 12.71 16.42 7.50
C LEU A 39 13.33 16.03 8.84
N GLU A 40 12.68 16.42 9.92
CA GLU A 40 13.01 15.95 11.27
C GLU A 40 12.56 14.49 11.42
N LEU A 41 13.51 13.58 11.69
CA LEU A 41 13.27 12.14 11.86
C LEU A 41 13.33 11.75 13.34
N HIS A 42 12.53 10.75 13.73
CA HIS A 42 12.50 10.25 15.10
C HIS A 42 13.52 9.13 15.29
N GLN A 43 14.24 9.14 16.42
CA GLN A 43 15.18 8.08 16.79
C GLN A 43 14.83 7.52 18.17
N ALA A 44 14.70 6.20 18.26
CA ALA A 44 14.49 5.49 19.52
C ALA A 44 15.12 4.10 19.46
N ALA A 45 15.69 3.63 20.57
CA ALA A 45 16.35 2.32 20.69
C ALA A 45 17.39 2.03 19.58
N GLY A 46 18.16 3.04 19.15
CA GLY A 46 19.16 2.90 18.09
C GLY A 46 18.59 2.79 16.67
N TYR A 47 17.26 2.89 16.51
CA TYR A 47 16.55 2.79 15.24
C TYR A 47 16.06 4.16 14.76
N LEU A 48 16.18 4.40 13.45
CA LEU A 48 15.73 5.64 12.80
C LEU A 48 14.37 5.42 12.12
N PHE A 49 13.33 6.07 12.64
CA PHE A 49 11.98 6.02 12.08
C PHE A 49 11.86 7.07 10.98
N SER A 50 11.47 6.62 9.79
CA SER A 50 11.16 7.50 8.66
C SER A 50 9.75 7.19 8.16
N PRO A 51 8.93 8.23 7.88
CA PRO A 51 7.64 8.01 7.24
C PRO A 51 7.83 7.38 5.87
N GLY A 52 7.06 6.32 5.61
CA GLY A 52 7.03 5.63 4.32
C GLY A 52 5.82 6.01 3.48
N ILE A 53 5.91 5.78 2.18
CA ILE A 53 4.85 5.95 1.20
C ILE A 53 3.70 5.00 1.51
N CYS A 54 3.99 3.71 1.70
CA CYS A 54 3.05 2.71 2.21
C CYS A 54 3.55 2.14 3.54
N ARG A 55 2.62 1.70 4.40
CA ARG A 55 2.97 1.26 5.76
C ARG A 55 3.92 0.06 5.78
N ASP A 56 3.61 -0.95 4.97
CA ASP A 56 4.36 -2.20 4.92
C ASP A 56 5.72 -2.04 4.21
N THR A 57 5.77 -1.40 3.05
CA THR A 57 7.04 -1.10 2.36
C THR A 57 7.90 -0.07 3.07
N GLY A 58 7.28 0.91 3.75
CA GLY A 58 7.96 1.87 4.60
C GLY A 58 8.65 1.20 5.78
N ALA A 59 7.93 0.35 6.52
CA ALA A 59 8.50 -0.44 7.61
C ALA A 59 9.63 -1.37 7.11
N ALA A 60 9.46 -2.00 5.94
CA ALA A 60 10.50 -2.84 5.33
C ALA A 60 11.73 -2.04 4.90
N THR A 61 11.54 -0.82 4.37
CA THR A 61 12.64 0.07 3.96
C THR A 61 13.44 0.54 5.16
N ASN A 62 12.76 0.93 6.25
CA ASN A 62 13.42 1.31 7.48
C ASN A 62 14.13 0.12 8.14
N PHE A 63 13.54 -1.08 8.09
CA PHE A 63 14.18 -2.32 8.52
C PHE A 63 15.49 -2.59 7.76
N LEU A 64 15.46 -2.56 6.42
CA LEU A 64 16.65 -2.73 5.60
C LEU A 64 17.73 -1.67 5.89
N ARG A 65 17.32 -0.41 6.09
CA ARG A 65 18.22 0.66 6.51
C ARG A 65 18.87 0.39 7.86
N ALA A 66 18.10 -0.08 8.84
CA ALA A 66 18.61 -0.41 10.17
C ALA A 66 19.57 -1.61 10.16
N LEU A 67 19.37 -2.54 9.22
CA LEU A 67 20.31 -3.63 8.96
C LEU A 67 21.59 -3.18 8.24
N GLY A 68 21.66 -1.93 7.76
CA GLY A 68 22.81 -1.41 7.01
C GLY A 68 22.83 -1.79 5.54
N VAL A 69 21.71 -2.29 4.99
CA VAL A 69 21.60 -2.65 3.57
C VAL A 69 21.69 -1.39 2.72
N ARG A 70 22.59 -1.42 1.73
CA ARG A 70 22.90 -0.30 0.85
C ARG A 70 22.96 -0.78 -0.60
N ASP A 71 22.67 0.14 -1.51
CA ASP A 71 22.98 -0.05 -2.92
C ASP A 71 24.51 -0.05 -3.08
N SER A 72 25.04 -1.08 -3.73
CA SER A 72 26.49 -1.28 -3.91
C SER A 72 27.11 -0.25 -4.86
N ALA A 73 26.32 0.36 -5.76
CA ALA A 73 26.82 1.37 -6.69
C ALA A 73 26.94 2.76 -6.04
N THR A 74 25.93 3.16 -5.26
CA THR A 74 25.83 4.50 -4.69
C THR A 74 26.30 4.58 -3.23
N GLY A 75 26.29 3.46 -2.51
CA GLY A 75 26.52 3.42 -1.06
C GLY A 75 25.34 3.95 -0.23
N GLU A 76 24.24 4.36 -0.87
CA GLU A 76 23.06 4.90 -0.20
C GLU A 76 22.11 3.79 0.27
N PRO A 77 21.32 4.03 1.34
CA PRO A 77 20.25 3.10 1.71
C PRO A 77 19.24 2.94 0.57
N LEU A 78 18.66 1.75 0.43
CA LEU A 78 17.64 1.51 -0.58
C LEU A 78 16.45 2.47 -0.40
N SER A 79 15.98 3.02 -1.52
CA SER A 79 14.77 3.85 -1.52
C SER A 79 13.53 2.97 -1.34
N GLU A 80 12.43 3.53 -0.83
CA GLU A 80 11.18 2.78 -0.72
C GLU A 80 10.59 2.42 -2.10
N ALA A 81 10.82 3.24 -3.13
CA ALA A 81 10.44 2.89 -4.48
C ALA A 81 11.15 1.59 -4.92
N LEU A 82 12.45 1.47 -4.65
CA LEU A 82 13.23 0.27 -4.95
C LEU A 82 12.70 -0.96 -4.19
N VAL A 83 12.47 -0.84 -2.89
CA VAL A 83 11.90 -1.92 -2.05
C VAL A 83 10.51 -2.34 -2.54
N THR A 84 9.68 -1.38 -2.93
CA THR A 84 8.34 -1.63 -3.48
C THR A 84 8.40 -2.34 -4.83
N GLY A 85 9.27 -1.89 -5.74
CA GLY A 85 9.50 -2.50 -7.05
C GLY A 85 10.04 -3.93 -6.95
N LEU A 86 11.04 -4.14 -6.07
CA LEU A 86 11.59 -5.46 -5.78
C LEU A 86 10.55 -6.42 -5.19
N SER A 87 9.54 -5.91 -4.48
CA SER A 87 8.41 -6.70 -3.99
C SER A 87 7.42 -7.10 -5.11
N GLY A 88 7.58 -6.52 -6.31
CA GLY A 88 6.74 -6.72 -7.50
C GLY A 88 5.98 -5.46 -7.92
N GLY A 89 5.96 -4.43 -7.08
CA GLY A 89 5.35 -3.13 -7.40
C GLY A 89 3.86 -3.21 -7.71
N VAL A 90 3.49 -2.78 -8.92
CA VAL A 90 2.10 -2.63 -9.35
C VAL A 90 1.46 -3.94 -9.79
N GLY A 91 0.13 -3.93 -9.76
CA GLY A 91 -0.70 -5.02 -10.25
C GLY A 91 -2.15 -4.58 -10.28
N PHE A 92 -3.05 -5.56 -10.37
CA PHE A 92 -4.47 -5.28 -10.33
C PHE A 92 -5.26 -6.50 -9.85
N LEU A 93 -6.23 -6.28 -8.98
CA LEU A 93 -7.27 -7.21 -8.59
C LEU A 93 -8.61 -6.49 -8.56
N TYR A 94 -9.62 -7.06 -9.22
CA TYR A 94 -11.03 -6.71 -9.02
C TYR A 94 -11.81 -7.91 -8.50
N MET A 95 -12.47 -7.76 -7.36
CA MET A 95 -13.34 -8.79 -6.79
C MET A 95 -14.48 -8.18 -5.99
N VAL A 96 -15.64 -8.84 -6.01
CA VAL A 96 -16.77 -8.52 -5.13
C VAL A 96 -17.16 -9.77 -4.37
N PHE A 97 -17.26 -9.64 -3.04
CA PHE A 97 -17.75 -10.70 -2.16
C PHE A 97 -19.13 -10.33 -1.62
N GLU A 98 -20.04 -11.30 -1.57
CA GLU A 98 -21.40 -11.13 -1.04
C GLU A 98 -21.58 -12.08 0.14
N TYR A 99 -21.98 -11.52 1.27
CA TYR A 99 -22.27 -12.25 2.50
C TYR A 99 -23.66 -11.88 2.97
N THR A 100 -24.41 -12.86 3.47
CA THR A 100 -25.77 -12.63 3.99
C THR A 100 -25.73 -11.58 5.10
N GLY A 101 -26.56 -10.53 4.97
CA GLY A 101 -26.67 -9.46 5.96
C GLY A 101 -25.60 -8.36 5.86
N LEU A 102 -24.75 -8.38 4.83
CA LEU A 102 -23.74 -7.34 4.60
C LEU A 102 -23.88 -6.77 3.19
N PRO A 103 -23.60 -5.45 3.00
CA PRO A 103 -23.45 -4.89 1.67
C PRO A 103 -22.35 -5.63 0.87
N PRO A 104 -22.44 -5.69 -0.47
CA PRO A 104 -21.39 -6.28 -1.30
C PRO A 104 -20.04 -5.62 -1.01
N MET A 105 -19.02 -6.44 -0.74
CA MET A 105 -17.67 -5.97 -0.44
C MET A 105 -16.82 -5.92 -1.70
N LEU A 106 -16.61 -4.71 -2.20
CA LEU A 106 -15.72 -4.43 -3.33
C LEU A 106 -14.25 -4.38 -2.87
N SER A 107 -13.42 -5.11 -3.59
CA SER A 107 -11.95 -5.03 -3.55
C SER A 107 -11.44 -4.61 -4.93
N VAL A 108 -10.84 -3.42 -4.99
CA VAL A 108 -10.00 -2.95 -6.09
C VAL A 108 -8.62 -2.78 -5.50
N LEU A 109 -7.67 -3.65 -5.84
CA LEU A 109 -6.31 -3.58 -5.30
C LEU A 109 -5.31 -3.38 -6.44
N MET A 110 -4.37 -2.46 -6.24
CA MET A 110 -3.57 -1.88 -7.33
C MET A 110 -2.12 -2.39 -7.35
N ARG A 111 -1.82 -3.48 -6.66
CA ARG A 111 -0.44 -3.98 -6.46
C ARG A 111 -0.27 -5.45 -6.83
N TYR A 112 0.98 -5.86 -6.99
CA TYR A 112 1.39 -7.17 -7.49
C TYR A 112 0.82 -8.36 -6.69
N ASP A 113 0.82 -8.25 -5.35
CA ASP A 113 0.21 -9.23 -4.46
C ASP A 113 -0.57 -8.52 -3.36
N THR A 114 -1.78 -9.00 -3.08
CA THR A 114 -2.68 -8.40 -2.11
C THR A 114 -2.34 -8.82 -0.67
N SER A 115 -1.61 -9.92 -0.49
CA SER A 115 -1.13 -10.36 0.81
C SER A 115 0.16 -9.61 1.17
N ALA A 116 0.10 -8.68 2.12
CA ALA A 116 1.24 -7.81 2.47
C ALA A 116 2.49 -8.59 2.89
N ASP A 117 2.30 -9.73 3.54
CA ASP A 117 3.39 -10.63 3.89
C ASP A 117 4.04 -11.25 2.65
N GLN A 118 3.28 -11.75 1.68
CA GLN A 118 3.84 -12.33 0.45
C GLN A 118 4.53 -11.25 -0.40
N PHE A 119 3.95 -10.06 -0.47
CA PHE A 119 4.50 -8.92 -1.19
C PHE A 119 5.88 -8.53 -0.65
N VAL A 120 5.96 -8.12 0.62
CA VAL A 120 7.22 -7.66 1.23
C VAL A 120 8.23 -8.79 1.37
N ILE A 121 7.84 -9.96 1.87
CA ILE A 121 8.77 -11.09 2.03
C ILE A 121 9.26 -11.61 0.67
N GLY A 122 8.43 -11.57 -0.36
CA GLY A 122 8.83 -11.87 -1.73
C GLY A 122 9.96 -10.95 -2.20
N GLY A 123 9.84 -9.64 -1.94
CA GLY A 123 10.90 -8.67 -2.24
C GLY A 123 12.18 -8.92 -1.45
N LEU A 124 12.08 -9.16 -0.14
CA LEU A 124 13.23 -9.47 0.71
C LEU A 124 13.98 -10.71 0.25
N LYS A 125 13.28 -11.75 -0.21
CA LYS A 125 13.90 -12.96 -0.75
C LYS A 125 14.66 -12.71 -2.06
N ARG A 126 14.19 -11.80 -2.92
CA ARG A 126 14.87 -11.45 -4.18
C ARG A 126 16.18 -10.72 -3.96
N LEU A 127 16.33 -9.98 -2.86
CA LEU A 127 17.56 -9.26 -2.52
C LEU A 127 18.75 -10.18 -2.24
N GLY A 128 18.53 -11.49 -2.05
CA GLY A 128 19.62 -12.44 -1.79
C GLY A 128 20.32 -12.27 -0.43
N LEU A 129 19.73 -11.49 0.47
CA LEU A 129 20.22 -11.30 1.84
C LEU A 129 20.16 -12.61 2.63
N ASP A 130 21.15 -12.84 3.50
CA ASP A 130 21.11 -13.94 4.47
C ASP A 130 20.16 -13.61 5.63
N LEU A 131 18.87 -13.76 5.33
CA LEU A 131 17.76 -13.55 6.26
C LEU A 131 17.34 -14.86 6.90
N GLU A 132 17.14 -14.83 8.21
CA GLU A 132 16.46 -15.91 8.91
C GLU A 132 14.95 -15.65 8.92
N ILE A 133 14.19 -16.55 8.31
CA ILE A 133 12.72 -16.55 8.36
C ILE A 133 12.27 -17.63 9.34
N LYS A 134 11.77 -17.22 10.50
CA LYS A 134 11.19 -18.12 11.52
C LYS A 134 9.68 -18.17 11.37
N GLU A 135 9.12 -19.38 11.37
CA GLU A 135 7.68 -19.63 11.41
C GLU A 135 7.37 -20.65 12.51
N THR A 136 6.26 -20.44 13.22
CA THR A 136 5.78 -21.36 14.27
C THR A 136 4.29 -21.19 14.48
N THR A 137 3.60 -22.23 14.95
CA THR A 137 2.21 -22.12 15.42
C THR A 137 2.12 -21.90 16.94
N SER A 138 3.25 -21.87 17.65
CA SER A 138 3.31 -21.67 19.10
C SER A 138 3.58 -20.21 19.45
N ALA A 139 2.60 -19.55 20.08
CA ALA A 139 2.74 -18.17 20.56
C ALA A 139 3.93 -18.01 21.51
N LYS A 140 4.15 -18.98 22.41
CA LYS A 140 5.29 -18.98 23.35
C LYS A 140 6.65 -19.05 22.63
N ALA A 141 6.76 -19.89 21.61
CA ALA A 141 8.00 -19.99 20.83
C ALA A 141 8.24 -18.71 20.00
N ALA A 142 7.15 -18.12 19.49
CA ALA A 142 7.17 -16.87 18.74
C ALA A 142 7.60 -15.67 19.60
N GLU A 143 7.15 -15.62 20.86
CA GLU A 143 7.54 -14.61 21.85
C GLU A 143 9.00 -14.76 22.24
N LYS A 144 9.44 -15.98 22.58
CA LYS A 144 10.85 -16.26 22.89
C LYS A 144 11.79 -15.84 21.75
N SER A 145 11.43 -16.14 20.50
CA SER A 145 12.24 -15.76 19.34
C SER A 145 12.33 -14.24 19.17
N LEU A 146 11.26 -13.51 19.48
CA LEU A 146 11.23 -12.05 19.44
C LEU A 146 12.11 -11.46 20.56
N GLU A 147 12.03 -12.02 21.77
CA GLU A 147 12.88 -11.62 22.90
C GLU A 147 14.36 -11.81 22.60
N GLU A 148 14.74 -12.94 21.99
CA GLU A 148 16.12 -13.20 21.57
C GLU A 148 16.60 -12.15 20.55
N ALA A 149 15.78 -11.82 19.55
CA ALA A 149 16.12 -10.82 18.54
C ALA A 149 16.29 -9.42 19.14
N ILE A 150 15.32 -8.96 19.93
CA ILE A 150 15.36 -7.66 20.60
C ILE A 150 16.53 -7.58 21.60
N GLY A 151 16.75 -8.64 22.38
CA GLY A 151 17.86 -8.72 23.33
C GLY A 151 19.24 -8.65 22.67
N ALA A 152 19.34 -9.08 21.41
CA ALA A 152 20.54 -8.94 20.59
C ALA A 152 20.66 -7.57 19.89
N GLY A 153 19.70 -6.66 20.08
CA GLY A 153 19.64 -5.37 19.38
C GLY A 153 19.29 -5.51 17.89
N CYS A 154 18.79 -6.66 17.45
CA CYS A 154 18.39 -6.89 16.06
C CYS A 154 16.91 -6.51 15.88
N PRO A 155 16.57 -5.58 14.96
CA PRO A 155 15.18 -5.35 14.62
C PRO A 155 14.58 -6.62 14.00
N ALA A 156 13.29 -6.84 14.23
CA ALA A 156 12.57 -8.03 13.78
C ALA A 156 11.34 -7.63 12.94
N LEU A 157 11.35 -7.99 11.66
CA LEU A 157 10.22 -7.76 10.77
C LEU A 157 9.18 -8.88 10.96
N CYS A 158 7.98 -8.52 11.39
CA CYS A 158 6.93 -9.43 11.82
C CYS A 158 5.69 -9.31 10.93
N VAL A 159 5.02 -10.45 10.71
CA VAL A 159 3.68 -10.48 10.11
C VAL A 159 2.62 -10.50 11.20
N VAL A 160 1.66 -9.59 11.12
CA VAL A 160 0.59 -9.36 12.10
C VAL A 160 -0.74 -9.09 11.41
N ASP A 161 -1.84 -9.27 12.14
CA ASP A 161 -3.16 -8.80 11.70
C ASP A 161 -3.33 -7.31 12.00
N SER A 162 -3.55 -6.49 10.98
CA SER A 162 -3.64 -5.03 11.14
C SER A 162 -4.89 -4.60 11.92
N VAL A 163 -5.98 -5.36 11.81
CA VAL A 163 -7.24 -5.11 12.56
C VAL A 163 -7.03 -5.29 14.06
N THR A 164 -6.14 -6.21 14.46
CA THR A 164 -5.82 -6.45 15.87
C THR A 164 -4.73 -5.51 16.38
N LEU A 165 -3.75 -5.12 15.53
CA LEU A 165 -2.60 -4.31 15.97
C LEU A 165 -2.84 -2.79 15.93
N THR A 166 -3.56 -2.30 14.92
CA THR A 166 -3.57 -0.87 14.56
C THR A 166 -4.97 -0.31 14.46
N ASP A 167 -5.07 1.01 14.56
CA ASP A 167 -6.29 1.78 14.30
C ASP A 167 -6.65 1.68 12.80
N SER A 168 -7.49 0.70 12.49
CA SER A 168 -7.91 0.39 11.13
C SER A 168 -9.35 0.82 10.91
N LEU A 169 -9.63 1.38 9.72
CA LEU A 169 -11.02 1.57 9.26
C LEU A 169 -11.71 0.24 8.92
N MET A 170 -10.96 -0.86 8.89
CA MET A 170 -11.51 -2.17 8.57
C MET A 170 -12.52 -2.64 9.63
N PRO A 171 -13.62 -3.31 9.21
CA PRO A 171 -14.56 -3.94 10.13
C PRO A 171 -13.90 -4.98 11.03
N ALA A 172 -14.33 -5.07 12.30
CA ALA A 172 -13.80 -6.04 13.27
C ALA A 172 -13.98 -7.50 12.81
N MET A 173 -14.99 -7.77 11.98
CA MET A 173 -15.22 -9.09 11.38
C MET A 173 -14.08 -9.57 10.46
N LEU A 174 -13.21 -8.66 9.99
CA LEU A 174 -12.04 -9.01 9.18
C LEU A 174 -10.81 -9.36 10.03
N LYS A 175 -10.96 -9.47 11.37
CA LYS A 175 -9.90 -9.92 12.26
C LYS A 175 -9.29 -11.24 11.78
N GLY A 176 -7.97 -11.26 11.65
CA GLY A 176 -7.20 -12.40 11.16
C GLY A 176 -7.21 -12.58 9.64
N MET A 177 -7.78 -11.62 8.89
CA MET A 177 -7.84 -11.64 7.42
C MET A 177 -7.05 -10.50 6.77
N VAL A 178 -6.51 -9.55 7.55
CA VAL A 178 -5.84 -8.36 7.01
C VAL A 178 -4.36 -8.38 7.44
N PRO A 179 -3.50 -9.18 6.78
CA PRO A 179 -2.09 -9.20 7.12
C PRO A 179 -1.43 -7.85 6.81
N THR A 180 -0.55 -7.42 7.71
CA THR A 180 0.41 -6.35 7.47
C THR A 180 1.78 -6.77 7.96
N VAL A 181 2.80 -6.07 7.49
CA VAL A 181 4.18 -6.22 7.94
C VAL A 181 4.56 -5.02 8.77
N VAL A 182 5.22 -5.26 9.91
CA VAL A 182 5.72 -4.22 10.82
C VAL A 182 7.10 -4.62 11.34
N THR A 183 7.89 -3.65 11.78
CA THR A 183 9.22 -3.92 12.35
C THR A 183 9.20 -3.65 13.83
N VAL A 184 9.51 -4.66 14.65
CA VAL A 184 9.75 -4.45 16.08
C VAL A 184 11.19 -4.01 16.26
N THR A 185 11.38 -2.81 16.77
CA THR A 185 12.70 -2.14 16.81
C THR A 185 13.37 -2.25 18.18
N GLY A 186 12.61 -2.59 19.21
CA GLY A 186 13.09 -2.69 20.58
C GLY A 186 11.96 -2.61 21.60
N GLU A 187 12.34 -2.35 22.85
CA GLU A 187 11.42 -2.14 23.97
C GLU A 187 11.82 -0.89 24.75
N GLN A 188 10.84 -0.11 25.20
CA GLN A 188 11.04 1.02 26.09
C GLN A 188 9.88 1.11 27.08
N GLY A 189 10.18 1.19 28.38
CA GLY A 189 9.15 1.36 29.41
C GLY A 189 8.16 0.19 29.53
N GLY A 190 8.56 -1.03 29.15
CA GLY A 190 7.69 -2.21 29.15
C GLY A 190 6.83 -2.37 27.89
N GLU A 191 6.96 -1.47 26.92
CA GLU A 191 6.23 -1.50 25.66
C GLU A 191 7.16 -1.77 24.48
N LEU A 192 6.69 -2.58 23.54
CA LEU A 192 7.37 -2.80 22.27
C LEU A 192 7.27 -1.55 21.41
N LEU A 193 8.39 -1.18 20.79
CA LEU A 193 8.45 -0.12 19.79
C LEU A 193 8.28 -0.73 18.40
N ILE A 194 7.22 -0.33 17.70
CA ILE A 194 6.86 -0.85 16.38
C ILE A 194 6.97 0.26 15.33
N ASP A 195 7.72 -0.01 14.28
CA ASP A 195 7.72 0.76 13.05
C ASP A 195 6.68 0.21 12.08
N THR A 196 5.78 1.10 11.65
CA THR A 196 4.72 0.83 10.66
C THR A 196 4.88 1.68 9.40
N GLY A 197 6.08 2.21 9.16
CA GLY A 197 6.33 3.23 8.14
C GLY A 197 5.81 4.62 8.55
N SER A 198 5.73 4.89 9.86
CA SER A 198 5.20 6.11 10.46
C SER A 198 6.33 7.07 10.89
N ILE A 199 5.99 8.33 11.20
CA ILE A 199 6.96 9.36 11.65
C ILE A 199 7.68 8.95 12.96
N GLY A 200 7.06 8.12 13.79
CA GLY A 200 7.64 7.59 15.02
C GLY A 200 7.05 6.22 15.38
N PRO A 201 7.49 5.64 16.51
CA PRO A 201 7.06 4.31 16.93
C PRO A 201 5.60 4.30 17.35
N VAL A 202 4.91 3.21 16.98
CA VAL A 202 3.70 2.74 17.64
C VAL A 202 4.14 1.94 18.86
N ARG A 203 3.61 2.30 20.04
CA ARG A 203 3.85 1.60 21.30
C ARG A 203 2.72 0.61 21.54
N VAL A 204 3.08 -0.63 21.85
CA VAL A 204 2.12 -1.68 22.20
C VAL A 204 2.66 -2.56 23.31
N SER A 205 1.77 -3.10 24.12
CA SER A 205 2.16 -4.15 25.06
C SER A 205 2.57 -5.43 24.32
N ARG A 206 3.40 -6.26 24.97
CA ARG A 206 3.75 -7.60 24.48
C ARG A 206 2.51 -8.47 24.25
N HIS A 207 1.51 -8.35 25.12
CA HIS A 207 0.26 -9.09 25.03
C HIS A 207 -0.54 -8.72 23.77
N GLU A 208 -0.70 -7.42 23.49
CA GLU A 208 -1.40 -6.96 22.28
C GLU A 208 -0.67 -7.40 21.01
N PHE A 209 0.66 -7.29 21.00
CA PHE A 209 1.45 -7.72 19.86
C PHE A 209 1.36 -9.24 19.62
N ALA A 210 1.44 -10.03 20.69
CA ALA A 210 1.26 -11.48 20.61
C ALA A 210 -0.14 -11.85 20.08
N ALA A 211 -1.18 -11.16 20.54
CA ALA A 211 -2.55 -11.33 20.05
C ALA A 211 -2.67 -10.99 18.55
N ALA A 212 -2.03 -9.90 18.09
CA ALA A 212 -2.03 -9.51 16.69
C ALA A 212 -1.31 -10.52 15.78
N ARG A 213 -0.18 -11.08 16.24
CA ARG A 213 0.50 -12.18 15.52
C ARG A 213 -0.35 -13.44 15.48
N ALA A 214 -1.03 -13.78 16.58
CA ALA A 214 -1.87 -14.99 16.68
C ALA A 214 -3.15 -14.91 15.83
N ALA A 215 -3.70 -13.70 15.66
CA ALA A 215 -4.91 -13.49 14.86
C ALA A 215 -4.71 -13.92 13.39
N PHE A 216 -3.56 -13.61 12.78
CA PHE A 216 -3.25 -14.02 11.40
C PHE A 216 -2.61 -15.41 11.33
N LYS A 217 -3.43 -16.46 11.50
CA LYS A 217 -2.98 -17.86 11.57
C LYS A 217 -2.14 -18.32 10.36
N LYS A 218 -2.48 -17.87 9.14
CA LYS A 218 -1.76 -18.23 7.91
C LYS A 218 -0.31 -17.77 7.93
N GLY A 219 -0.01 -16.70 8.65
CA GLY A 219 1.33 -16.18 8.81
C GLY A 219 2.20 -17.00 9.74
N LYS A 220 1.66 -17.94 10.54
CA LYS A 220 2.45 -18.77 11.49
C LYS A 220 3.47 -17.96 12.30
N HIS A 221 3.02 -16.84 12.87
CA HIS A 221 3.88 -15.92 13.60
C HIS A 221 5.16 -15.51 12.85
N ARG A 222 5.15 -15.47 11.50
CA ARG A 222 6.36 -15.25 10.69
C ARG A 222 7.13 -14.02 11.15
N MET A 223 8.42 -14.23 11.34
CA MET A 223 9.39 -13.22 11.76
C MET A 223 10.63 -13.34 10.88
N VAL A 224 11.19 -12.20 10.51
CA VAL A 224 12.41 -12.09 9.71
C VAL A 224 13.44 -11.27 10.46
N THR A 225 14.65 -11.80 10.56
CA THR A 225 15.83 -11.14 11.13
C THR A 225 17.02 -11.33 10.21
N LEU A 226 18.04 -10.49 10.34
CA LEU A 226 19.31 -10.69 9.63
C LEU A 226 20.12 -11.79 10.34
N ARG A 227 20.71 -12.71 9.56
CA ARG A 227 21.65 -13.72 10.06
C ARG A 227 23.09 -13.37 9.68
N GLY A 228 23.30 -12.89 8.46
CA GLY A 228 24.62 -12.66 7.87
C GLY A 228 24.92 -11.21 7.53
N ASN A 229 25.75 -11.02 6.50
CA ASN A 229 26.18 -9.70 6.02
C ASN A 229 25.01 -8.99 5.28
N PRO A 230 24.75 -7.70 5.52
CA PRO A 230 23.76 -6.92 4.79
C PRO A 230 24.12 -6.57 3.33
N ASP A 231 25.27 -7.00 2.82
CA ASP A 231 25.71 -6.74 1.45
C ASP A 231 24.80 -7.40 0.40
N LEU A 232 24.44 -6.63 -0.62
CA LEU A 232 23.66 -7.10 -1.76
C LEU A 232 24.56 -7.71 -2.84
N ALA A 233 24.42 -9.01 -3.07
CA ALA A 233 25.27 -9.72 -4.03
C ALA A 233 24.95 -9.37 -5.50
N ASP A 234 23.66 -9.30 -5.86
CA ASP A 234 23.20 -9.04 -7.24
C ASP A 234 21.89 -8.24 -7.27
N LEU A 235 22.00 -6.94 -7.02
CA LEU A 235 20.84 -6.05 -7.05
C LEU A 235 20.24 -5.91 -8.45
N ALA A 236 21.08 -5.87 -9.50
CA ALA A 236 20.62 -5.76 -10.88
C ALA A 236 19.80 -6.99 -11.32
N GLY A 237 20.25 -8.20 -11.00
CA GLY A 237 19.49 -9.43 -11.24
C GLY A 237 18.20 -9.49 -10.43
N ALA A 238 18.22 -9.03 -9.17
CA ALA A 238 17.01 -8.92 -8.34
C ALA A 238 15.96 -7.97 -8.95
N ILE A 239 16.41 -6.82 -9.48
CA ILE A 239 15.57 -5.85 -10.19
C ILE A 239 14.95 -6.48 -11.44
N ASN A 240 15.77 -7.09 -12.31
CA ASN A 240 15.30 -7.71 -13.54
C ASN A 240 14.29 -8.83 -13.26
N GLY A 241 14.56 -9.66 -12.25
CA GLY A 241 13.65 -10.72 -11.81
C GLY A 241 12.34 -10.19 -11.23
N ALA A 242 12.38 -9.07 -10.51
CA ALA A 242 11.17 -8.41 -10.01
C ALA A 242 10.32 -7.83 -11.15
N ILE A 243 10.94 -7.13 -12.10
CA ILE A 243 10.28 -6.56 -13.28
C ILE A 243 9.66 -7.67 -14.15
N ALA A 244 10.38 -8.76 -14.38
CA ALA A 244 9.85 -9.92 -15.09
C ALA A 244 8.63 -10.52 -14.38
N GLY A 245 8.68 -10.64 -13.05
CA GLY A 245 7.53 -11.03 -12.24
C GLY A 245 6.34 -10.09 -12.40
N THR A 246 6.56 -8.77 -12.34
CA THR A 246 5.50 -7.77 -12.54
C THR A 246 4.86 -7.92 -13.91
N ALA A 247 5.67 -8.03 -14.98
CA ALA A 247 5.17 -8.22 -16.34
C ALA A 247 4.34 -9.50 -16.48
N ASP A 248 4.81 -10.63 -15.92
CA ASP A 248 4.04 -11.87 -15.90
C ASP A 248 2.66 -11.68 -15.25
N ARG A 249 2.61 -11.01 -14.10
CA ARG A 249 1.37 -10.80 -13.32
C ARG A 249 0.30 -9.97 -14.03
N TYR A 250 0.66 -9.18 -15.05
CA TYR A 250 -0.31 -8.46 -15.89
C TYR A 250 -1.20 -9.40 -16.70
N THR A 251 -0.72 -10.61 -17.01
CA THR A 251 -1.43 -11.58 -17.85
C THR A 251 -1.68 -12.92 -17.15
N ASN A 252 -0.96 -13.21 -16.07
CA ASN A 252 -1.05 -14.48 -15.34
C ASN A 252 -1.47 -14.28 -13.87
N ALA A 253 -2.60 -14.87 -13.49
CA ALA A 253 -3.08 -14.81 -12.11
C ALA A 253 -2.25 -15.68 -11.14
N PRO A 254 -2.03 -15.23 -9.89
CA PRO A 254 -1.29 -16.00 -8.89
C PRO A 254 -2.05 -17.22 -8.39
N TYR A 255 -3.38 -17.23 -8.58
CA TYR A 255 -4.27 -18.25 -8.04
C TYR A 255 -5.08 -18.90 -9.15
N LYS A 256 -5.07 -20.24 -9.17
CA LYS A 256 -5.86 -21.04 -10.12
C LYS A 256 -7.34 -20.69 -10.01
N GLY A 257 -8.00 -20.49 -11.15
CA GLY A 257 -9.43 -20.15 -11.21
C GLY A 257 -9.75 -18.65 -11.07
N TYR A 258 -8.75 -17.80 -10.88
CA TYR A 258 -8.93 -16.36 -10.68
C TYR A 258 -8.39 -15.51 -11.83
N ALA A 259 -8.06 -16.09 -13.00
CA ALA A 259 -7.51 -15.37 -14.15
C ALA A 259 -8.31 -14.11 -14.52
N SER A 260 -9.64 -14.19 -14.50
CA SER A 260 -10.53 -13.05 -14.83
C SER A 260 -10.49 -11.88 -13.83
N ASN A 261 -9.86 -12.06 -12.66
CA ASN A 261 -9.87 -11.07 -11.58
C ASN A 261 -8.57 -10.28 -11.49
N PHE A 262 -7.47 -10.78 -12.06
CA PHE A 262 -6.14 -10.20 -11.92
C PHE A 262 -5.66 -9.54 -13.21
N GLY A 263 -4.72 -8.61 -13.07
CA GLY A 263 -4.04 -7.97 -14.18
C GLY A 263 -5.00 -7.30 -15.17
N LEU A 264 -4.66 -7.33 -16.45
CA LEU A 264 -5.44 -6.69 -17.51
C LEU A 264 -6.85 -7.29 -17.63
N ALA A 265 -6.99 -8.61 -17.48
CA ALA A 265 -8.28 -9.29 -17.51
C ALA A 265 -9.20 -8.84 -16.36
N GLY A 266 -8.63 -8.60 -15.17
CA GLY A 266 -9.34 -8.01 -14.04
C GLY A 266 -9.84 -6.60 -14.35
N MET A 267 -9.01 -5.76 -14.96
CA MET A 267 -9.40 -4.40 -15.34
C MET A 267 -10.52 -4.42 -16.40
N GLU A 268 -10.39 -5.26 -17.42
CA GLU A 268 -11.40 -5.43 -18.48
C GLU A 268 -12.72 -5.97 -17.92
N LYS A 269 -12.65 -6.90 -16.95
CA LYS A 269 -13.82 -7.37 -16.22
C LYS A 269 -14.48 -6.24 -15.45
N TRP A 270 -13.73 -5.42 -14.73
CA TRP A 270 -14.29 -4.28 -14.00
C TRP A 270 -14.95 -3.28 -14.96
N HIS A 271 -14.24 -2.91 -16.03
CA HIS A 271 -14.73 -2.03 -17.09
C HIS A 271 -16.09 -2.48 -17.64
N ARG A 272 -16.23 -3.76 -17.98
CA ARG A 272 -17.51 -4.32 -18.42
C ARG A 272 -18.58 -4.25 -17.33
N LEU A 273 -18.24 -4.62 -16.10
CA LEU A 273 -19.21 -4.69 -14.99
C LEU A 273 -19.69 -3.33 -14.50
N LEU A 274 -18.98 -2.23 -14.79
CA LEU A 274 -19.47 -0.88 -14.52
C LEU A 274 -20.77 -0.58 -15.28
N THR A 275 -20.90 -1.07 -16.51
CA THR A 275 -21.97 -0.64 -17.43
C THR A 275 -22.90 -1.77 -17.90
N ASP A 276 -22.58 -3.04 -17.64
CA ASP A 276 -23.41 -4.17 -18.06
C ASP A 276 -24.68 -4.31 -17.17
N PRO A 277 -25.88 -3.95 -17.67
CA PRO A 277 -27.09 -3.99 -16.86
C PRO A 277 -27.67 -5.41 -16.74
N LYS A 278 -27.18 -6.36 -17.55
CA LYS A 278 -27.70 -7.73 -17.61
C LYS A 278 -26.91 -8.68 -16.72
N ASP A 279 -25.62 -8.42 -16.49
CA ASP A 279 -24.80 -9.22 -15.59
C ASP A 279 -25.33 -9.12 -14.15
N LYS A 280 -25.41 -10.26 -13.45
CA LYS A 280 -25.83 -10.30 -12.03
C LYS A 280 -24.80 -9.66 -11.10
N LYS A 281 -23.54 -9.57 -11.54
CA LYS A 281 -22.43 -8.92 -10.85
C LYS A 281 -22.12 -7.52 -11.39
N GLY A 282 -22.98 -6.98 -12.25
CA GLY A 282 -22.87 -5.61 -12.76
C GLY A 282 -23.16 -4.60 -11.65
N TRP A 283 -22.53 -3.43 -11.72
CA TRP A 283 -22.68 -2.37 -10.72
C TRP A 283 -24.11 -1.87 -10.63
N ALA A 284 -24.85 -1.82 -11.74
CA ALA A 284 -26.29 -1.50 -11.75
C ALA A 284 -27.15 -2.40 -10.83
N LYS A 285 -26.67 -3.60 -10.46
CA LYS A 285 -27.38 -4.52 -9.57
C LYS A 285 -26.74 -4.64 -8.18
N LEU A 286 -25.41 -4.63 -8.12
CA LEU A 286 -24.69 -4.75 -6.85
C LEU A 286 -24.66 -3.43 -6.07
N PHE A 287 -24.64 -2.32 -6.79
CA PHE A 287 -24.52 -0.95 -6.26
C PHE A 287 -25.55 -0.04 -6.95
N PRO A 288 -26.86 -0.34 -6.87
CA PRO A 288 -27.86 0.34 -7.70
C PRO A 288 -28.02 1.83 -7.34
N ASP A 289 -28.10 2.16 -6.06
CA ASP A 289 -28.43 3.50 -5.56
C ASP A 289 -28.07 3.64 -4.06
N ASN A 290 -28.38 4.82 -3.50
CA ASN A 290 -28.34 5.15 -2.08
C ASN A 290 -27.02 4.71 -1.42
N GLN A 291 -27.13 4.02 -0.28
CA GLN A 291 -26.01 3.46 0.46
C GLN A 291 -25.12 2.55 -0.39
N ALA A 292 -25.70 1.70 -1.25
CA ALA A 292 -24.95 0.70 -2.01
C ALA A 292 -24.07 1.37 -3.08
N ALA A 293 -24.63 2.31 -3.84
CA ALA A 293 -23.89 3.07 -4.83
C ALA A 293 -22.77 3.90 -4.19
N CYS A 294 -23.06 4.55 -3.06
CA CYS A 294 -22.11 5.34 -2.31
C CYS A 294 -20.96 4.49 -1.74
N LEU A 295 -21.26 3.28 -1.24
CA LEU A 295 -20.25 2.29 -0.81
C LEU A 295 -19.37 1.82 -1.96
N GLY A 296 -19.94 1.47 -3.11
CA GLY A 296 -19.19 1.02 -4.29
C GLY A 296 -18.19 2.07 -4.77
N LEU A 297 -18.63 3.32 -4.92
CA LEU A 297 -17.78 4.45 -5.33
C LEU A 297 -16.65 4.72 -4.34
N ARG A 298 -16.96 4.83 -3.04
CA ARG A 298 -15.93 5.09 -2.03
C ARG A 298 -14.97 3.92 -1.84
N ARG A 299 -15.41 2.68 -2.02
CA ARG A 299 -14.51 1.51 -1.99
C ARG A 299 -13.59 1.48 -3.20
N ALA A 300 -14.07 1.88 -4.39
CA ALA A 300 -13.19 2.07 -5.53
C ALA A 300 -12.14 3.17 -5.28
N TYR A 301 -12.56 4.33 -4.76
CA TYR A 301 -11.62 5.40 -4.37
C TYR A 301 -10.58 4.91 -3.35
N MET A 302 -11.03 4.29 -2.25
CA MET A 302 -10.15 3.73 -1.23
C MET A 302 -9.15 2.73 -1.83
N GLY A 303 -9.61 1.83 -2.69
CA GLY A 303 -8.80 0.80 -3.33
C GLY A 303 -7.71 1.34 -4.25
N ILE A 304 -8.01 2.40 -5.01
CA ILE A 304 -7.04 3.01 -5.94
C ILE A 304 -6.06 3.93 -5.19
N HIS A 305 -6.51 4.59 -4.12
CA HIS A 305 -5.82 5.75 -3.56
C HIS A 305 -5.13 5.51 -2.21
N HIS A 306 -5.66 4.64 -1.35
CA HIS A 306 -5.26 4.53 0.07
C HIS A 306 -4.98 3.10 0.53
N GLU A 307 -5.68 2.09 0.00
CA GLU A 307 -5.58 0.71 0.48
C GLU A 307 -4.36 0.01 -0.10
N MET A 308 -3.28 0.00 0.69
CA MET A 308 -2.02 -0.68 0.35
C MET A 308 -1.30 -0.11 -0.88
N THR A 309 -1.76 1.04 -1.37
CA THR A 309 -1.26 1.74 -2.53
C THR A 309 -1.29 3.25 -2.22
N PRO A 310 -0.35 4.03 -2.76
CA PRO A 310 -0.48 5.48 -2.77
C PRO A 310 -1.32 5.94 -3.99
N PRO A 311 -1.62 7.26 -4.11
CA PRO A 311 -2.45 7.80 -5.19
C PRO A 311 -2.01 7.39 -6.60
N GLY A 312 -2.97 7.38 -7.53
CA GLY A 312 -2.76 6.93 -8.91
C GLY A 312 -2.45 5.43 -9.00
N GLY A 313 -2.97 4.64 -8.05
CA GLY A 313 -2.72 3.19 -7.96
C GLY A 313 -1.24 2.83 -7.79
N GLY A 314 -0.40 3.72 -7.26
CA GLY A 314 1.01 3.43 -7.03
C GLY A 314 1.90 3.42 -8.27
N ARG A 315 1.36 3.75 -9.44
CA ARG A 315 2.14 3.74 -10.69
C ARG A 315 3.30 4.73 -10.68
N GLY A 316 3.15 5.89 -10.04
CA GLY A 316 4.24 6.84 -9.88
C GLY A 316 5.40 6.32 -9.01
N VAL A 317 5.12 5.47 -8.02
CA VAL A 317 6.17 4.79 -7.23
C VAL A 317 6.88 3.76 -8.08
N TYR A 318 6.14 3.01 -8.89
CA TYR A 318 6.73 2.05 -9.81
C TYR A 318 7.54 2.71 -10.93
N ALA A 319 7.11 3.87 -11.44
CA ALA A 319 7.90 4.68 -12.36
C ALA A 319 9.21 5.17 -11.71
N ALA A 320 9.18 5.62 -10.45
CA ALA A 320 10.39 5.97 -9.70
C ALA A 320 11.34 4.77 -9.53
N PHE A 321 10.80 3.57 -9.26
CA PHE A 321 11.57 2.33 -9.25
C PHE A 321 12.22 2.04 -10.60
N LEU A 322 11.48 2.15 -11.71
CA LEU A 322 12.00 1.88 -13.05
C LEU A 322 13.11 2.87 -13.45
N ARG A 323 13.01 4.13 -13.02
CA ARG A 323 14.09 5.11 -13.21
C ARG A 323 15.37 4.73 -12.45
N GLN A 324 15.24 4.34 -11.19
CA GLN A 324 16.39 3.80 -10.42
C GLN A 324 16.91 2.49 -11.02
N SER A 325 16.01 1.66 -11.57
CA SER A 325 16.38 0.42 -12.24
C SER A 325 17.21 0.69 -13.49
N ALA A 326 16.89 1.72 -14.28
CA ALA A 326 17.68 2.13 -15.44
C ALA A 326 19.12 2.47 -15.02
N GLU A 327 19.28 3.25 -13.95
CA GLU A 327 20.60 3.61 -13.40
C GLU A 327 21.39 2.39 -12.91
N ILE A 328 20.77 1.52 -12.11
CA ILE A 328 21.44 0.37 -11.49
C ILE A 328 21.79 -0.72 -12.52
N THR A 329 20.91 -0.96 -13.50
CA THR A 329 21.08 -2.03 -14.50
C THR A 329 21.78 -1.56 -15.77
N GLY A 330 21.88 -0.24 -16.00
CA GLY A 330 22.33 0.34 -17.26
C GLY A 330 21.35 0.19 -18.43
N ASN A 331 20.10 -0.19 -18.16
CA ASN A 331 19.07 -0.40 -19.19
C ASN A 331 18.11 0.79 -19.31
N ASP A 332 18.44 1.72 -20.21
CA ASP A 332 17.64 2.93 -20.46
C ASP A 332 16.21 2.65 -20.94
N ARG A 333 15.89 1.43 -21.41
CA ARG A 333 14.51 1.07 -21.80
C ARG A 333 13.56 1.12 -20.61
N TYR A 334 14.06 0.99 -19.37
CA TYR A 334 13.25 1.19 -18.17
C TYR A 334 12.78 2.63 -17.99
N LEU A 335 13.45 3.63 -18.58
CA LEU A 335 12.96 5.02 -18.58
C LEU A 335 11.68 5.16 -19.41
N LEU A 336 11.62 4.51 -20.58
CA LEU A 336 10.43 4.50 -21.42
C LEU A 336 9.26 3.79 -20.74
N ALA A 337 9.54 2.70 -20.01
CA ALA A 337 8.53 2.04 -19.19
C ALA A 337 8.07 2.93 -18.04
N ALA A 338 8.99 3.64 -17.37
CA ALA A 338 8.67 4.58 -16.29
C ALA A 338 7.69 5.66 -16.75
N ASP A 339 7.96 6.30 -17.89
CA ASP A 339 7.08 7.34 -18.43
C ASP A 339 5.70 6.80 -18.80
N ALA A 340 5.62 5.58 -19.33
CA ALA A 340 4.35 4.92 -19.61
C ALA A 340 3.55 4.60 -18.33
N PHE A 341 4.25 4.25 -17.24
CA PHE A 341 3.62 4.05 -15.94
C PHE A 341 3.15 5.36 -15.30
N ASP A 342 3.92 6.45 -15.41
CA ASP A 342 3.44 7.77 -14.97
C ASP A 342 2.15 8.15 -15.70
N ALA A 343 2.09 7.97 -17.02
CA ALA A 343 0.88 8.20 -17.81
C ALA A 343 -0.30 7.31 -17.36
N ALA A 344 -0.05 6.03 -17.04
CA ALA A 344 -1.09 5.17 -16.48
C ALA A 344 -1.55 5.66 -15.09
N GLY A 345 -0.62 6.11 -14.25
CA GLY A 345 -0.91 6.70 -12.94
C GLY A 345 -1.78 7.95 -13.04
N GLU A 346 -1.55 8.82 -14.03
CA GLU A 346 -2.41 9.97 -14.31
C GLU A 346 -3.84 9.55 -14.66
N ARG A 347 -4.03 8.48 -15.44
CA ARG A 347 -5.38 7.96 -15.76
C ARG A 347 -6.09 7.40 -14.53
N TRP A 348 -5.36 6.69 -13.65
CA TRP A 348 -5.92 6.24 -12.38
C TRP A 348 -6.25 7.41 -11.45
N GLY A 349 -5.37 8.42 -11.37
CA GLY A 349 -5.64 9.64 -10.61
C GLY A 349 -6.87 10.39 -11.11
N ALA A 350 -7.09 10.45 -12.43
CA ALA A 350 -8.30 11.03 -12.99
C ALA A 350 -9.58 10.29 -12.54
N ILE A 351 -9.54 8.96 -12.44
CA ILE A 351 -10.66 8.15 -11.91
C ILE A 351 -10.93 8.47 -10.44
N GLU A 352 -9.87 8.59 -9.62
CA GLU A 352 -9.98 8.99 -8.22
C GLU A 352 -10.65 10.38 -8.08
N ASP A 353 -10.17 11.34 -8.85
CA ASP A 353 -10.72 12.71 -8.85
C ASP A 353 -12.18 12.72 -9.32
N ALA A 354 -12.51 11.98 -10.38
CA ALA A 354 -13.89 11.87 -10.87
C ALA A 354 -14.83 11.32 -9.80
N ILE A 355 -14.42 10.31 -9.02
CA ILE A 355 -15.21 9.80 -7.90
C ILE A 355 -15.36 10.87 -6.81
N ALA A 356 -14.25 11.49 -6.42
CA ALA A 356 -14.23 12.45 -5.33
C ALA A 356 -14.90 13.80 -5.68
N SER A 357 -15.13 14.08 -6.97
CA SER A 357 -15.83 15.27 -7.46
C SER A 357 -17.08 14.95 -8.30
N CYS A 358 -17.71 13.79 -8.10
CA CYS A 358 -18.85 13.31 -8.91
C CYS A 358 -20.16 14.12 -8.75
N GLY A 359 -20.13 15.23 -8.01
CA GLY A 359 -21.31 16.08 -7.75
C GLY A 359 -22.27 15.52 -6.71
N VAL A 360 -21.94 14.38 -6.07
CA VAL A 360 -22.73 13.77 -4.99
C VAL A 360 -22.04 14.05 -3.66
N LEU A 361 -22.70 14.85 -2.80
CA LEU A 361 -22.10 15.35 -1.57
C LEU A 361 -21.61 14.24 -0.63
N ASP A 362 -22.36 13.14 -0.49
CA ASP A 362 -22.00 12.03 0.41
C ASP A 362 -20.80 11.22 -0.09
N VAL A 363 -20.65 11.10 -1.41
CA VAL A 363 -19.49 10.44 -2.02
C VAL A 363 -18.27 11.32 -1.86
N ALA A 364 -18.39 12.60 -2.22
CA ALA A 364 -17.30 13.58 -2.13
C ALA A 364 -16.82 13.78 -0.69
N SER A 365 -17.75 13.98 0.25
CA SER A 365 -17.44 14.14 1.67
C SER A 365 -16.82 12.86 2.24
N GLY A 366 -17.30 11.69 1.80
CA GLY A 366 -16.72 10.41 2.20
C GLY A 366 -15.29 10.25 1.69
N CYS A 367 -15.00 10.62 0.44
CA CYS A 367 -13.61 10.64 -0.08
C CYS A 367 -12.73 11.61 0.72
N GLY A 368 -13.26 12.78 1.10
CA GLY A 368 -12.56 13.73 1.98
C GLY A 368 -12.24 13.16 3.37
N LEU A 369 -13.15 12.36 3.96
CA LEU A 369 -12.88 11.62 5.19
C LEU A 369 -11.80 10.55 4.99
N LEU A 370 -11.75 9.89 3.83
CA LEU A 370 -10.66 8.95 3.53
C LEU A 370 -9.31 9.66 3.39
N ASP A 371 -9.29 10.87 2.81
CA ASP A 371 -8.09 11.70 2.75
C ASP A 371 -7.65 12.16 4.16
N GLU A 372 -8.60 12.50 5.04
CA GLU A 372 -8.35 12.78 6.46
C GLU A 372 -7.74 11.55 7.16
N TYR A 373 -8.24 10.34 6.89
CA TYR A 373 -7.66 9.10 7.40
C TYR A 373 -6.20 8.94 6.97
N GLY A 374 -5.89 9.16 5.68
CA GLY A 374 -4.53 9.13 5.17
C GLY A 374 -3.60 10.11 5.91
N ALA A 375 -4.09 11.32 6.24
CA ALA A 375 -3.34 12.30 7.02
C ALA A 375 -3.16 11.91 8.50
N LEU A 376 -4.16 11.25 9.10
CA LEU A 376 -4.06 10.74 10.47
C LEU A 376 -3.02 9.61 10.60
N LEU A 377 -2.68 8.91 9.52
CA LEU A 377 -1.61 7.89 9.56
C LEU A 377 -0.22 8.49 9.82
N ASP A 378 -0.02 9.78 9.51
CA ASP A 378 1.19 10.52 9.84
C ASP A 378 1.16 11.15 11.25
N ALA A 379 0.04 11.05 11.97
CA ALA A 379 -0.09 11.55 13.33
C ALA A 379 0.53 10.59 14.36
N GLN A 380 0.88 11.13 15.53
CA GLN A 380 1.28 10.32 16.69
C GLN A 380 0.11 9.45 17.16
N GLN A 381 0.41 8.27 17.69
CA GLN A 381 -0.58 7.24 18.07
C GLN A 381 -1.70 7.80 18.97
N ASP A 382 -1.35 8.52 20.05
CA ASP A 382 -2.32 9.06 21.01
C ASP A 382 -3.33 10.04 20.38
N THR A 383 -2.92 10.73 19.31
CA THR A 383 -3.82 11.60 18.53
C THR A 383 -4.61 10.80 17.50
N ARG A 384 -3.98 9.80 16.88
CA ARG A 384 -4.54 9.01 15.78
C ARG A 384 -5.70 8.14 16.24
N VAL A 385 -5.55 7.37 17.33
CA VAL A 385 -6.54 6.37 17.79
C VAL A 385 -7.96 6.97 17.96
N PRO A 386 -8.17 8.03 18.78
CA PRO A 386 -9.49 8.61 18.95
C PRO A 386 -10.02 9.27 17.67
N ALA A 387 -9.14 9.90 16.88
CA ALA A 387 -9.53 10.55 15.64
C ALA A 387 -10.00 9.56 14.56
N VAL A 388 -9.35 8.40 14.45
CA VAL A 388 -9.78 7.34 13.52
C VAL A 388 -11.13 6.75 13.94
N THR A 389 -11.39 6.65 15.25
CA THR A 389 -12.68 6.18 15.78
C THR A 389 -13.81 7.15 15.44
N ASP A 390 -13.61 8.45 15.66
CA ASP A 390 -14.56 9.51 15.26
C ASP A 390 -14.81 9.50 13.74
N LEU A 391 -13.74 9.45 12.96
CA LEU A 391 -13.78 9.44 11.50
C LEU A 391 -14.59 8.25 10.97
N LYS A 392 -14.43 7.07 11.58
CA LYS A 392 -15.24 5.89 11.26
C LYS A 392 -16.73 6.12 11.52
N GLY A 393 -17.08 6.69 12.66
CA GLY A 393 -18.47 7.04 12.98
C GLY A 393 -19.08 8.03 11.96
N ARG A 394 -18.30 9.04 11.55
CA ARG A 394 -18.71 10.01 10.50
C ARG A 394 -18.88 9.33 9.14
N LEU A 395 -17.98 8.43 8.75
CA LEU A 395 -18.11 7.65 7.51
C LEU A 395 -19.37 6.77 7.52
N ASP A 396 -19.63 6.07 8.62
CA ASP A 396 -20.80 5.19 8.75
C ASP A 396 -22.10 6.00 8.69
N ALA A 397 -22.17 7.15 9.37
CA ALA A 397 -23.33 8.05 9.34
C ALA A 397 -23.59 8.58 7.92
N LEU A 398 -22.55 9.08 7.24
CA LEU A 398 -22.64 9.60 5.87
C LEU A 398 -23.04 8.52 4.87
N THR A 399 -22.62 7.28 5.12
CA THR A 399 -23.01 6.12 4.32
C THR A 399 -24.49 5.80 4.48
N ALA A 400 -24.98 5.79 5.72
CA ALA A 400 -26.36 5.47 6.05
C ALA A 400 -27.35 6.53 5.56
N SER A 401 -26.93 7.79 5.46
CA SER A 401 -27.77 8.90 5.01
C SER A 401 -27.76 9.14 3.50
N SER A 402 -27.11 8.29 2.70
CA SER A 402 -26.89 8.62 1.29
C SER A 402 -28.14 8.41 0.43
N GLU A 403 -28.54 9.47 -0.28
CA GLU A 403 -29.71 9.51 -1.18
C GLU A 403 -29.31 9.54 -2.67
N LEU A 404 -28.20 8.89 -3.02
CA LEU A 404 -27.71 8.83 -4.40
C LEU A 404 -28.74 8.12 -5.31
N ASP A 405 -29.42 8.88 -6.17
CA ASP A 405 -30.38 8.36 -7.13
C ASP A 405 -29.78 7.34 -8.12
N HIS A 406 -30.59 6.36 -8.52
CA HIS A 406 -30.20 5.28 -9.42
C HIS A 406 -29.73 5.78 -10.79
N ALA A 407 -30.46 6.72 -11.41
CA ALA A 407 -30.06 7.24 -12.72
C ALA A 407 -28.74 7.98 -12.61
N ARG A 408 -28.55 8.78 -11.55
CA ARG A 408 -27.28 9.46 -11.30
C ARG A 408 -26.13 8.48 -11.05
N ALA A 409 -26.36 7.38 -10.33
CA ALA A 409 -25.36 6.34 -10.14
C ALA A 409 -24.92 5.72 -11.48
N LEU A 410 -25.87 5.39 -12.37
CA LEU A 410 -25.59 4.84 -13.69
C LEU A 410 -24.78 5.80 -14.58
N GLU A 411 -25.07 7.11 -14.54
CA GLU A 411 -24.28 8.12 -15.23
C GLU A 411 -22.82 8.12 -14.76
N ILE A 412 -22.61 8.14 -13.44
CA ILE A 412 -21.26 8.09 -12.86
C ILE A 412 -20.55 6.80 -13.29
N TYR A 413 -21.23 5.65 -13.30
CA TYR A 413 -20.61 4.39 -13.70
C TYR A 413 -20.23 4.37 -15.19
N SER A 414 -21.04 4.98 -16.03
CA SER A 414 -20.74 5.16 -17.46
C SER A 414 -19.50 6.05 -17.66
N ASP A 415 -19.41 7.16 -16.95
CA ASP A 415 -18.25 8.06 -17.00
C ASP A 415 -16.98 7.34 -16.54
N LEU A 416 -17.05 6.65 -15.39
CA LEU A 416 -15.94 5.86 -14.86
C LEU A 416 -15.53 4.74 -15.82
N ALA A 417 -16.47 4.11 -16.53
CA ALA A 417 -16.14 3.10 -17.53
C ALA A 417 -15.35 3.71 -18.69
N GLY A 418 -15.75 4.89 -19.20
CA GLY A 418 -14.97 5.60 -20.22
C GLY A 418 -13.54 5.88 -19.77
N MET A 419 -13.37 6.39 -18.54
CA MET A 419 -12.05 6.68 -17.97
C MET A 419 -11.21 5.42 -17.73
N LEU A 420 -11.83 4.35 -17.23
CA LEU A 420 -11.18 3.05 -17.02
C LEU A 420 -10.75 2.43 -18.36
N GLY A 421 -11.52 2.62 -19.44
CA GLY A 421 -11.11 2.22 -20.78
C GLY A 421 -9.79 2.88 -21.22
N GLU A 422 -9.61 4.18 -20.95
CA GLU A 422 -8.35 4.88 -21.22
C GLU A 422 -7.22 4.44 -20.28
N ALA A 423 -7.50 4.21 -19.00
CA ALA A 423 -6.52 3.65 -18.06
C ALA A 423 -6.02 2.27 -18.53
N ILE A 424 -6.91 1.39 -18.99
CA ILE A 424 -6.55 0.06 -19.54
C ILE A 424 -5.65 0.19 -20.77
N LYS A 425 -5.90 1.17 -21.66
CA LYS A 425 -5.02 1.42 -22.82
C LYS A 425 -3.61 1.82 -22.37
N CYS A 426 -3.50 2.74 -21.41
CA CYS A 426 -2.22 3.13 -20.84
C CYS A 426 -1.51 1.96 -20.14
N GLU A 427 -2.24 1.12 -19.41
CA GLU A 427 -1.70 -0.07 -18.75
C GLU A 427 -1.17 -1.10 -19.75
N LYS A 428 -1.87 -1.33 -20.86
CA LYS A 428 -1.37 -2.19 -21.95
C LYS A 428 -0.10 -1.64 -22.58
N ALA A 429 -0.03 -0.32 -22.80
CA ALA A 429 1.17 0.33 -23.32
C ALA A 429 2.35 0.22 -22.33
N ALA A 430 2.13 0.49 -21.04
CA ALA A 430 3.14 0.34 -20.00
C ALA A 430 3.65 -1.10 -19.87
N HIS A 431 2.73 -2.07 -19.88
CA HIS A 431 3.09 -3.48 -19.88
C HIS A 431 3.94 -3.88 -21.10
N GLN A 432 3.58 -3.40 -22.31
CA GLN A 432 4.39 -3.65 -23.50
C GLN A 432 5.80 -3.06 -23.36
N ARG A 433 5.94 -1.84 -22.80
CA ARG A 433 7.27 -1.24 -22.55
C ARG A 433 8.10 -2.06 -21.56
N LEU A 434 7.49 -2.69 -20.55
CA LEU A 434 8.22 -3.62 -19.67
C LEU A 434 8.73 -4.83 -20.43
N LEU A 435 7.89 -5.45 -21.27
CA LEU A 435 8.29 -6.59 -22.08
C LEU A 435 9.42 -6.22 -23.05
N ASP A 436 9.35 -5.05 -23.70
CA ASP A 436 10.40 -4.55 -24.58
C ASP A 436 11.72 -4.26 -23.84
N ALA A 437 11.65 -3.92 -22.55
CA ALA A 437 12.83 -3.66 -21.73
C ALA A 437 13.50 -4.95 -21.22
N LEU A 438 12.76 -6.06 -21.14
CA LEU A 438 13.26 -7.38 -20.71
C LEU A 438 13.87 -8.22 -21.84
N ASN A 439 13.56 -7.89 -23.10
CA ASN A 439 14.10 -8.54 -24.31
C ASN A 439 15.30 -7.75 -24.87
#